data_AF-A0A8J6NXF4-F1
#
_entry.id   AF-A0A8J6NXF4-F1
#
_cell.length_a   1.000
_cell.length_b   1.000
_cell.length_c   1.000
_cell.angle_alpha   90.00
_cell.angle_beta   90.00
_cell.angle_gamma   90.00
#
_symmetry.space_group_name_H-M   'P 1'
#
loop_
_entity.id
_entity.type
_entity.pdbx_description
1 polymer ?
#
loop_
_entity_poly.entity_id
_entity_poly.type
_entity_poly.pdbx_seq_one_letter_code
_entity_poly.pdbx_strand_id
1 'polypeptide(L)'
;MGMWLYDDCKEMEDFQLWRGEVKRLEKEYLDLRIQLRDTEADLRSDPASEYLKAKVKYLNKRIKGIEKMGPRLAADQPLEIFLWAPPHG
;
A
#
# COMPACT_ATOMS: atom_id res chain seq x y z
N MET A 1 3.06 26.04 -27.19
CA MET A 1 2.51 25.84 -25.83
C MET A 1 3.17 24.61 -25.27
N GLY A 2 3.85 24.68 -24.12
CA GLY A 2 4.58 23.55 -23.56
C GLY A 2 3.62 22.45 -23.12
N MET A 3 3.56 21.37 -23.89
CA MET A 3 2.77 20.18 -23.58
C MET A 3 3.59 19.34 -22.61
N TRP A 4 3.31 19.50 -21.31
CA TRP A 4 3.95 18.69 -20.28
C TRP A 4 3.38 17.28 -20.36
N LEU A 5 4.26 16.27 -20.33
CA LEU A 5 3.90 14.85 -20.40
C LEU A 5 2.73 14.48 -19.47
N TYR A 6 2.68 15.08 -18.27
CA TYR A 6 1.63 14.82 -17.29
C TYR A 6 0.26 15.42 -17.64
N ASP A 7 0.19 16.46 -18.46
CA ASP A 7 -1.08 17.01 -18.93
C ASP A 7 -1.65 16.17 -20.06
N ASP A 8 -0.82 15.62 -20.94
CA ASP A 8 -1.26 14.66 -21.97
C ASP A 8 -1.69 13.32 -21.35
N CYS A 9 -0.98 12.83 -20.32
CA CYS A 9 -1.37 11.61 -19.62
C CYS A 9 -2.71 11.72 -18.90
N LYS A 10 -3.17 12.92 -18.51
CA LYS A 10 -4.49 13.08 -17.88
C LYS A 10 -5.64 12.80 -18.85
N GLU A 11 -5.43 13.06 -20.14
CA GLU A 11 -6.44 12.84 -21.18
C GLU A 11 -6.42 11.40 -21.71
N MET A 12 -5.43 10.58 -21.31
CA MET A 12 -5.33 9.17 -21.70
C MET A 12 -6.19 8.29 -20.78
N GLU A 13 -7.21 7.63 -21.37
CA GLU A 13 -8.15 6.76 -20.65
C GLU A 13 -7.45 5.63 -19.89
N ASP A 14 -6.48 4.97 -20.52
CA ASP A 14 -5.69 3.88 -19.90
C ASP A 14 -4.94 4.36 -18.64
N PHE A 15 -4.41 5.58 -18.66
CA PHE A 15 -3.71 6.15 -17.52
C PHE A 15 -4.66 6.43 -16.34
N GLN A 16 -5.88 6.88 -16.63
CA GLN A 16 -6.89 7.11 -15.60
C GLN A 16 -7.39 5.79 -14.99
N LEU A 17 -7.60 4.77 -15.81
CA LEU A 17 -7.96 3.42 -15.35
C LEU A 17 -6.87 2.85 -14.44
N TRP A 18 -5.62 2.91 -14.87
CA TRP A 18 -4.47 2.48 -14.07
C TRP A 18 -4.35 3.25 -12.76
N ARG A 19 -4.52 4.58 -12.77
CA ARG A 19 -4.55 5.40 -11.54
C ARG A 19 -5.67 5.00 -10.59
N GLY A 20 -6.84 4.66 -11.14
CA GLY A 20 -7.97 4.16 -10.36
C GLY A 20 -7.64 2.84 -9.68
N GLU A 21 -7.02 1.90 -10.39
CA GLU A 21 -6.55 0.62 -9.85
C GLU A 21 -5.52 0.82 -8.74
N VAL A 22 -4.54 1.69 -8.97
CA VAL A 22 -3.52 2.05 -7.99
C VAL A 22 -4.14 2.59 -6.71
N LYS A 23 -5.07 3.54 -6.80
CA LYS A 23 -5.75 4.12 -5.63
C LYS A 23 -6.59 3.09 -4.87
N ARG A 24 -7.25 2.18 -5.59
CA ARG A 24 -8.01 1.09 -4.94
C ARG A 24 -7.09 0.17 -4.15
N LEU A 25 -5.94 -0.20 -4.72
CA LEU A 25 -4.95 -1.04 -4.05
C LEU A 25 -4.34 -0.34 -2.82
N GLU A 26 -4.01 0.95 -2.93
CA GLU A 26 -3.51 1.76 -1.81
C GLU A 26 -4.52 1.85 -0.68
N LYS A 27 -5.79 2.09 -1.00
CA LYS A 27 -6.86 2.13 -0.02
C LYS A 27 -7.01 0.79 0.69
N GLU A 28 -7.06 -0.32 -0.06
CA GLU A 28 -7.14 -1.67 0.52
C GLU A 28 -5.96 -1.93 1.46
N TYR A 29 -4.74 -1.55 1.06
CA TYR A 29 -3.54 -1.71 1.88
C TYR A 29 -3.64 -0.96 3.21
N LEU A 30 -4.06 0.30 3.19
CA LEU A 30 -4.22 1.11 4.40
C LEU A 30 -5.32 0.56 5.31
N ASP A 31 -6.47 0.20 4.74
CA ASP A 31 -7.60 -0.36 5.48
C ASP A 31 -7.18 -1.67 6.20
N LEU A 32 -6.43 -2.54 5.52
CA LEU A 32 -5.90 -3.77 6.11
C LEU A 32 -4.89 -3.52 7.23
N ARG A 33 -4.03 -2.50 7.11
CA ARG A 33 -3.08 -2.14 8.17
C ARG A 33 -3.79 -1.60 9.42
N ILE A 34 -4.84 -0.81 9.25
CA ILE A 34 -5.68 -0.34 10.37
C ILE A 34 -6.33 -1.55 11.05
N GLN A 35 -6.96 -2.43 10.27
CA GLN A 35 -7.58 -3.65 10.82
C GLN A 35 -6.57 -4.56 11.54
N LEU A 36 -5.35 -4.68 11.01
CA LEU A 36 -4.29 -5.45 11.66
C LEU A 36 -3.91 -4.84 13.00
N ARG A 37 -3.63 -3.53 13.03
CA ARG A 37 -3.29 -2.79 14.25
C ARG A 37 -4.37 -2.97 15.32
N ASP A 38 -5.63 -2.81 14.95
CA ASP A 38 -6.75 -2.90 15.89
C ASP A 38 -6.93 -4.36 16.38
N THR A 39 -6.82 -5.35 15.48
CA THR A 39 -6.88 -6.77 15.87
C THR A 39 -5.70 -7.17 16.78
N GLU A 40 -4.51 -6.62 16.57
CA GLU A 40 -3.36 -6.83 17.45
C GLU A 40 -3.54 -6.18 18.83
N ALA A 41 -4.21 -5.02 18.89
CA ALA A 41 -4.59 -4.40 20.16
C ALA A 41 -5.62 -5.24 20.92
N ASP A 42 -6.62 -5.79 20.21
CA ASP A 42 -7.59 -6.73 20.78
C ASP A 42 -6.89 -8.00 21.28
N LEU A 43 -5.95 -8.55 20.50
CA LEU A 43 -5.19 -9.75 20.88
C LEU A 43 -4.29 -9.50 22.11
N ARG A 44 -3.77 -8.28 22.28
CA ARG A 44 -3.03 -7.91 23.49
C ARG A 44 -3.94 -7.90 24.73
N SER A 45 -5.23 -7.61 24.53
CA SER A 45 -6.25 -7.61 25.58
C SER A 45 -6.77 -9.02 25.89
N ASP A 46 -6.87 -9.89 24.88
CA ASP A 46 -7.19 -11.32 25.03
C ASP A 46 -6.19 -12.22 24.27
N PRO A 47 -5.04 -12.55 24.90
CA PRO A 47 -3.99 -13.34 24.24
C PRO A 47 -4.35 -14.81 23.99
N ALA A 48 -5.40 -15.33 24.62
CA ALA A 48 -5.83 -16.71 24.49
C ALA A 48 -6.73 -16.93 23.26
N SER A 49 -7.23 -15.85 22.65
CA SER A 49 -8.14 -15.93 21.51
C SER A 49 -7.46 -16.49 20.26
N GLU A 50 -7.74 -17.76 19.96
CA GLU A 50 -7.30 -18.41 18.72
C GLU A 50 -7.89 -17.75 17.47
N TYR A 51 -9.08 -17.17 17.58
CA TYR A 51 -9.70 -16.41 16.49
C TYR A 51 -8.87 -15.16 16.14
N LEU A 52 -8.48 -14.36 17.14
CA LEU A 52 -7.68 -13.16 16.90
C LEU A 52 -6.30 -13.52 16.33
N LYS A 53 -5.66 -14.59 16.82
CA LYS A 53 -4.40 -15.11 16.26
C LYS A 53 -4.55 -15.50 14.79
N ALA A 54 -5.61 -16.24 14.45
CA ALA A 54 -5.89 -16.64 13.08
C ALA A 54 -6.15 -15.43 12.17
N LYS A 55 -6.89 -14.42 12.67
CA LYS A 55 -7.17 -13.18 11.95
C LYS A 55 -5.91 -12.36 11.70
N VAL A 56 -5.05 -12.18 12.71
CA VAL A 56 -3.73 -11.53 12.56
C VAL A 56 -2.88 -12.25 11.51
N LYS A 57 -2.84 -13.59 11.53
CA LYS A 57 -2.10 -14.38 10.54
C LYS A 57 -2.64 -14.18 9.12
N TYR A 58 -3.97 -14.15 8.97
CA TYR A 58 -4.62 -13.90 7.68
C TYR A 58 -4.32 -12.49 7.15
N LEU A 59 -4.49 -11.45 7.98
CA LEU A 59 -4.25 -10.07 7.61
C LEU A 59 -2.80 -9.85 7.18
N ASN A 60 -1.84 -10.38 7.95
CA ASN A 60 -0.43 -10.36 7.57
C ASN A 60 -0.15 -11.04 6.22
N LYS A 61 -0.79 -12.19 5.95
CA LYS A 61 -0.66 -12.86 4.64
C LYS A 61 -1.24 -12.02 3.50
N ARG A 62 -2.38 -11.35 3.72
CA ARG A 62 -3.02 -10.50 2.70
C ARG A 62 -2.17 -9.26 2.41
N ILE A 63 -1.68 -8.58 3.44
CA ILE A 63 -0.78 -7.42 3.34
C ILE A 63 0.46 -7.79 2.53
N LYS A 64 1.15 -8.89 2.86
CA LYS A 64 2.30 -9.38 2.07
C LYS A 64 1.96 -9.70 0.62
N GLY A 65 0.73 -10.13 0.35
CA GLY A 65 0.24 -10.33 -1.03
C GLY A 65 0.18 -9.01 -1.80
N ILE A 66 -0.34 -7.95 -1.17
CA ILE A 66 -0.41 -6.61 -1.75
C ILE A 66 0.97 -6.00 -1.94
N GLU A 67 1.87 -6.16 -0.97
CA GLU A 67 3.24 -5.65 -1.05
C GLU A 67 4.03 -6.28 -2.20
N LYS A 68 3.75 -7.55 -2.55
CA LYS A 68 4.32 -8.19 -3.75
C LYS A 68 3.81 -7.57 -5.05
N MET A 69 2.55 -7.12 -5.09
CA MET A 69 1.96 -6.47 -6.27
C MET A 69 2.41 -5.02 -6.40
N GLY A 70 2.60 -4.32 -5.26
CA GLY A 70 3.09 -2.96 -5.20
C GLY A 70 4.25 -2.83 -4.21
N PRO A 71 5.49 -3.16 -4.60
CA PRO A 71 6.66 -3.08 -3.71
C PRO A 71 6.86 -1.70 -3.08
N ARG A 72 6.44 -0.64 -3.79
CA ARG A 72 6.44 0.74 -3.31
C ARG A 72 5.61 0.98 -2.04
N LEU A 73 4.61 0.16 -1.76
CA LEU A 73 3.77 0.26 -0.56
C LEU A 73 4.52 -0.19 0.69
N ALA A 74 5.50 -1.09 0.53
CA ALA A 74 6.36 -1.60 1.59
C ALA A 74 7.71 -0.89 1.65
N ALA A 75 7.96 0.10 0.79
CA ALA A 75 9.22 0.81 0.77
C ALA A 75 9.38 1.67 2.04
N ASP A 76 10.56 1.59 2.67
CA ASP A 76 10.88 2.38 3.86
C ASP A 76 10.96 3.89 3.57
N GLN A 77 11.11 4.25 2.29
CA GLN A 77 11.23 5.63 1.82
C GLN A 77 10.35 5.87 0.58
N PRO A 78 9.89 7.12 0.37
CA PRO A 78 9.22 7.50 -0.86
C PRO A 78 10.06 7.14 -2.09
N LEU A 79 9.41 6.65 -3.14
CA LEU A 79 10.07 6.28 -4.41
C LEU A 79 10.87 7.45 -5.01
N GLU A 80 10.43 8.67 -4.74
CA GLU A 80 11.07 9.91 -5.16
C GLU A 80 12.50 10.02 -4.63
N ILE A 81 12.78 9.47 -3.43
CA ILE A 81 14.14 9.43 -2.90
C ILE A 81 15.00 8.47 -3.74
N PHE A 82 14.48 7.29 -4.08
CA PHE A 82 15.22 6.35 -4.94
C PHE A 82 15.45 6.86 -6.37
N LEU A 83 14.54 7.70 -6.89
CA LEU A 83 14.59 8.21 -8.26
C LEU A 83 15.38 9.51 -8.41
N TRP A 84 15.29 10.40 -7.43
CA TRP A 84 15.76 11.78 -7.55
C TRP A 84 16.81 12.17 -6.51
N ALA A 85 17.01 11.37 -5.45
CA ALA A 85 18.11 11.67 -4.54
C ALA A 85 19.45 11.39 -5.23
N PRO A 86 20.47 12.23 -4.97
CA PRO A 86 21.83 11.92 -5.42
C PRO A 86 22.25 10.55 -4.88
N PRO A 87 22.99 9.73 -5.66
CA PRO A 87 23.39 8.39 -5.23
C PRO A 87 24.28 8.36 -3.96
N HIS A 88 24.76 9.52 -3.52
CA HIS A 88 25.50 9.72 -2.27
C HIS A 88 24.89 10.94 -1.57
N GLY A 89 24.39 10.74 -0.35
CA GLY A 89 23.79 11.81 0.48
C GLY A 89 24.74 12.93 0.82
#